data_AF-A0ABD1HPB7-F1
#
_entry.id   AF-A0ABD1HPB7-F1
#
_cell.length_a   1.000
_cell.length_b   1.000
_cell.length_c   1.000
_cell.angle_alpha   90.00
_cell.angle_beta   90.00
_cell.angle_gamma   90.00
#
_symmetry.space_group_name_H-M   'P 1'
#
loop_
_entity.id
_entity.type
_entity.pdbx_description
1 polymer ?
#
loop_
_entity_poly.entity_id
_entity_poly.type
_entity_poly.pdbx_seq_one_letter_code
_entity_poly.pdbx_strand_id
1 'polypeptide(L)'
;MMILPCLKSMTWVMENKNSTPANKVAVINLKLQDYTKTPAGESEVKFTLSRVTLEPTLRSMAYISEQLSTPANKVAVINLKLQDTETTSGESEVKFQVSKDTLGAMLRSMAYIREQLSNAIEPKQDNLTKRPRK
;
A
#
# COMPACT_ATOMS: atom_id res chain seq x y z
N MET A 1 -11.84 -2.39 -23.33
CA MET A 1 -10.70 -2.51 -22.39
C MET A 1 -11.20 -2.07 -21.02
N MET A 2 -11.23 -2.95 -20.01
CA MET A 2 -11.51 -2.51 -18.64
C MET A 2 -10.28 -1.75 -18.15
N ILE A 3 -10.38 -0.42 -18.08
CA ILE A 3 -9.36 0.41 -17.47
C ILE A 3 -9.62 0.32 -15.97
N LEU A 4 -8.77 -0.42 -15.26
CA LEU A 4 -8.78 -0.40 -13.80
C LEU A 4 -7.97 0.80 -13.33
N PRO A 5 -8.29 1.35 -12.15
CA PRO A 5 -7.54 2.46 -11.61
C PRO A 5 -6.10 2.01 -11.33
N CYS A 6 -5.13 2.86 -11.66
CA CYS A 6 -3.71 2.59 -11.42
C CYS A 6 -3.29 3.19 -10.10
N LEU A 7 -2.36 2.53 -9.39
CA LEU A 7 -1.76 3.14 -8.21
C LEU A 7 -0.94 4.37 -8.61
N LYS A 8 -1.35 5.54 -8.10
CA LYS A 8 -0.67 6.82 -8.31
C LYS A 8 0.35 7.10 -7.22
N SER A 9 -0.04 6.91 -5.96
CA SER A 9 0.86 7.05 -4.82
C SER A 9 0.39 6.26 -3.61
N MET A 10 1.34 5.91 -2.75
CA MET A 10 1.12 5.24 -1.47
C MET A 10 1.82 6.05 -0.39
N THR A 11 1.08 6.44 0.63
CA THR A 11 1.62 7.07 1.84
C THR A 11 1.25 6.21 3.05
N TRP A 12 2.03 6.30 4.12
CA TRP A 12 1.76 5.55 5.34
C TRP A 12 2.14 6.39 6.56
N VAL A 13 1.44 6.16 7.66
CA VAL A 13 1.72 6.79 8.96
C VAL A 13 1.59 5.74 10.06
N MET A 14 2.48 5.80 11.05
CA MET A 14 2.38 4.95 12.23
C MET A 14 1.39 5.55 13.22
N GLU A 15 0.35 4.79 13.55
CA GLU A 15 -0.52 5.06 14.69
C GLU A 15 -0.18 4.10 15.82
N ASN A 16 0.09 4.66 17.00
CA ASN A 16 0.39 3.92 18.20
C ASN A 16 -0.83 4.03 19.11
N LYS A 17 -1.79 3.11 18.95
CA LYS A 17 -3.15 3.31 19.47
C LYS A 17 -3.27 3.14 20.98
N ASN A 18 -2.21 2.73 21.66
CA ASN A 18 -1.94 2.78 23.11
C ASN A 18 -0.48 2.35 23.25
N SER A 19 0.32 2.96 24.13
CA SER A 19 1.80 2.86 24.24
C SER A 19 2.44 1.45 24.37
N THR A 20 1.68 0.37 24.18
CA THR A 20 2.17 -1.01 24.11
C THR A 20 2.58 -1.37 22.67
N PRO A 21 3.78 -1.95 22.45
CA PRO A 21 4.27 -2.31 21.12
C PRO A 21 3.38 -3.33 20.37
N ALA A 22 2.49 -4.02 21.07
CA ALA A 22 1.50 -4.94 20.49
C ALA A 22 0.36 -4.23 19.75
N ASN A 23 0.09 -2.94 20.02
CA ASN A 23 -1.01 -2.17 19.44
C ASN A 23 -0.56 -1.14 18.38
N LYS A 24 0.68 -1.25 17.90
CA LYS A 24 1.16 -0.42 16.79
C LYS A 24 0.48 -0.86 15.50
N VAL A 25 -0.12 0.10 14.79
CA VAL A 25 -0.73 -0.09 13.48
C VAL A 25 -0.19 0.94 12.51
N ALA A 26 -0.05 0.55 11.25
CA ALA A 26 0.35 1.43 10.18
C ALA A 26 -0.90 1.79 9.36
N VAL A 27 -1.28 3.06 9.36
CA VAL A 27 -2.35 3.56 8.50
C VAL A 27 -1.75 3.80 7.13
N ILE A 28 -2.17 2.99 6.16
CA ILE A 28 -1.80 3.11 4.76
C ILE A 28 -2.86 3.93 4.04
N ASN A 29 -2.41 4.81 3.16
CA ASN A 29 -3.24 5.64 2.33
C ASN A 29 -2.82 5.46 0.87
N LEU A 30 -3.63 4.76 0.09
CA LEU A 30 -3.42 4.53 -1.33
C LEU A 30 -4.22 5.53 -2.15
N LYS A 31 -3.54 6.26 -3.02
CA LYS A 31 -4.18 7.08 -4.05
C LYS A 31 -4.16 6.33 -5.37
N LEU A 32 -5.35 6.02 -5.85
CA LEU A 32 -5.59 5.39 -7.13
C LEU A 32 -6.09 6.44 -8.12
N GLN A 33 -5.58 6.40 -9.34
CA GLN A 33 -6.04 7.25 -10.43
C GLN A 33 -6.87 6.43 -11.39
N ASP A 34 -8.13 6.83 -11.51
CA ASP A 34 -9.08 6.25 -12.45
C ASP A 34 -9.06 7.04 -13.76
N TYR A 35 -8.62 6.37 -14.82
CA TYR A 35 -8.57 6.93 -16.17
C TYR A 35 -9.82 6.59 -17.00
N THR A 36 -10.84 5.95 -16.40
CA THR A 36 -12.08 5.59 -17.11
C THR A 36 -12.97 6.80 -17.36
N LYS A 37 -12.84 7.84 -16.53
CA LYS A 37 -13.62 9.08 -16.61
C LYS A 37 -12.72 10.27 -16.92
N THR A 38 -13.24 11.23 -17.68
CA THR A 38 -12.65 12.56 -17.89
C THR A 38 -13.50 13.61 -17.19
N PRO A 39 -12.95 14.38 -16.23
CA PRO A 39 -11.57 14.35 -15.73
C PRO A 39 -11.25 13.06 -14.95
N ALA A 40 -9.97 12.66 -14.96
CA ALA A 40 -9.49 11.45 -14.28
C ALA A 40 -9.89 11.50 -12.80
N GLY A 41 -10.74 10.57 -12.37
CA GLY A 41 -11.20 10.50 -10.99
C GLY A 41 -10.07 10.02 -10.09
N GLU A 42 -9.82 10.72 -8.98
CA GLU A 42 -8.88 10.24 -7.95
C GLU A 42 -9.68 9.51 -6.87
N SER A 43 -9.27 8.29 -6.55
CA SER A 43 -9.83 7.50 -5.45
C SER A 43 -8.78 7.34 -4.37
N GLU A 44 -9.11 7.68 -3.14
CA GLU A 44 -8.23 7.50 -1.99
C GLU A 44 -8.80 6.41 -1.09
N VAL A 45 -7.97 5.41 -0.76
CA VAL A 45 -8.33 4.30 0.11
C VAL A 45 -7.39 4.33 1.30
N LYS A 46 -7.96 4.54 2.49
CA LYS A 46 -7.27 4.40 3.76
C LYS A 46 -7.58 3.06 4.39
N PHE A 47 -6.57 2.43 4.96
CA PHE A 47 -6.73 1.22 5.75
C PHE A 47 -5.62 1.08 6.76
N THR A 48 -5.86 0.31 7.80
CA THR A 48 -4.89 0.01 8.84
C THR A 48 -4.27 -1.36 8.59
N LEU A 49 -2.95 -1.44 8.68
CA LEU A 49 -2.21 -2.69 8.69
C LEU A 49 -1.57 -2.88 10.06
N SER A 50 -1.78 -4.05 10.63
CA SER A 50 -1.10 -4.49 11.84
C SER A 50 0.01 -5.47 11.48
N ARG A 51 0.87 -5.80 12.45
CA ARG A 51 1.95 -6.77 12.24
C ARG A 51 1.44 -8.10 11.68
N VAL A 52 0.26 -8.53 12.15
CA VAL A 52 -0.36 -9.81 11.75
C VAL A 52 -0.94 -9.77 10.33
N THR A 53 -1.43 -8.62 9.86
CA THR A 53 -1.97 -8.51 8.49
C THR A 53 -0.90 -8.13 7.47
N LEU A 54 0.21 -7.54 7.89
CA LEU A 54 1.27 -7.10 7.00
C LEU A 54 2.12 -8.24 6.44
N GLU A 55 2.41 -9.28 7.24
CA GLU A 55 3.13 -10.48 6.76
C GLU A 55 2.45 -11.18 5.58
N PRO A 56 1.16 -11.57 5.66
CA PRO A 56 0.48 -12.22 4.54
C PRO A 56 0.33 -11.29 3.34
N THR A 57 0.17 -9.98 3.57
CA THR A 57 0.09 -8.98 2.49
C THR A 57 1.40 -8.88 1.71
N LEU A 58 2.54 -8.80 2.42
CA LEU A 58 3.87 -8.78 1.81
C LEU A 58 4.14 -10.05 0.99
N ARG A 59 3.80 -11.22 1.55
CA ARG A 59 3.98 -12.50 0.85
C ARG A 59 3.16 -12.54 -0.45
N SER A 60 1.91 -12.09 -0.39
CA SER A 60 1.02 -12.07 -1.55
C SER A 60 1.53 -11.11 -2.63
N MET A 61 1.98 -9.91 -2.25
CA MET A 61 2.56 -8.97 -3.22
C MET A 61 3.88 -9.46 -3.81
N ALA A 62 4.71 -10.17 -3.03
CA ALA A 62 5.98 -10.71 -3.51
C ALA A 62 5.73 -11.81 -4.54
N TYR A 63 4.75 -12.68 -4.28
CA TYR A 63 4.29 -13.68 -5.22
C TYR A 63 3.78 -13.07 -6.52
N ILE A 64 2.98 -11.99 -6.46
CA ILE A 64 2.51 -11.28 -7.66
C ILE A 64 3.67 -10.64 -8.43
N SER A 65 4.68 -10.11 -7.73
CA SER A 65 5.88 -9.54 -8.34
C SER A 65 6.72 -10.59 -9.09
N GLU A 66 6.79 -11.79 -8.53
CA GLU A 66 7.44 -12.93 -9.19
C GLU A 66 6.65 -13.38 -10.43
N GLN A 67 5.33 -13.46 -10.32
CA GLN A 67 4.43 -13.73 -11.45
C GLN A 67 4.59 -12.67 -12.55
N LEU A 68 4.76 -11.40 -12.20
CA LEU A 68 5.05 -10.29 -13.13
C LEU A 68 6.49 -10.29 -13.68
N SER A 69 7.39 -11.05 -13.09
CA SER A 69 8.74 -11.19 -13.64
C SER A 69 8.76 -12.10 -14.87
N THR A 70 7.65 -12.80 -15.17
CA THR A 70 7.49 -13.44 -16.48
C THR A 70 7.38 -12.38 -17.59
N PRO A 71 8.14 -12.52 -18.69
CA PRO A 71 8.22 -11.50 -19.75
C PRO A 71 6.89 -11.19 -20.46
N ALA A 72 5.85 -11.98 -20.24
CA ALA A 72 4.52 -11.77 -20.79
C ALA A 72 3.65 -10.78 -19.99
N ASN A 73 3.91 -10.56 -18.69
CA ASN A 73 3.02 -9.78 -17.82
C ASN A 73 3.66 -8.45 -17.40
N LYS A 74 3.30 -7.36 -18.10
CA LYS A 74 3.81 -6.01 -17.79
C LYS A 74 3.08 -5.32 -16.62
N VAL A 75 1.86 -5.75 -16.32
CA VAL A 75 0.97 -5.18 -15.30
C VAL A 75 0.21 -6.28 -14.58
N ALA A 76 0.11 -6.18 -13.25
CA ALA A 76 -0.75 -7.05 -12.43
C ALA A 76 -1.99 -6.30 -11.99
N VAL A 77 -3.10 -7.02 -11.93
CA VAL A 77 -4.30 -6.58 -11.23
C VAL A 77 -4.22 -7.10 -9.80
N ILE A 78 -4.13 -6.20 -8.84
CA ILE A 78 -4.17 -6.53 -7.42
C ILE A 78 -5.58 -6.30 -6.91
N ASN A 79 -6.15 -7.35 -6.32
CA ASN A 79 -7.37 -7.26 -5.54
C ASN A 79 -7.01 -7.33 -4.06
N LEU A 80 -7.00 -6.18 -3.40
CA LEU A 80 -6.67 -6.08 -1.99
C LEU A 80 -7.98 -6.02 -1.20
N LYS A 81 -8.25 -7.08 -0.44
CA LYS A 81 -9.36 -7.15 0.52
C LYS A 81 -8.83 -6.85 1.91
N LEU A 82 -9.38 -5.82 2.55
CA LEU A 82 -8.98 -5.37 3.87
C LEU A 82 -10.19 -5.48 4.79
N GLN A 83 -10.04 -6.17 5.92
CA GLN A 83 -11.01 -6.10 7.00
C GLN A 83 -10.66 -4.87 7.84
N ASP A 84 -11.54 -3.87 7.82
CA ASP A 84 -11.43 -2.72 8.70
C ASP A 84 -11.80 -3.16 10.13
N THR A 85 -10.88 -2.98 11.08
CA THR A 85 -11.10 -3.39 12.48
C THR A 85 -12.00 -2.43 13.25
N GLU A 86 -12.37 -1.27 12.71
CA GLU A 86 -13.17 -0.24 13.40
C GLU A 86 -14.61 -0.16 12.91
N THR A 87 -14.94 -0.72 11.75
CA THR A 87 -16.31 -0.73 11.23
C THR A 87 -16.81 -2.14 10.93
N THR A 88 -17.75 -2.63 11.76
CA THR A 88 -18.48 -3.91 11.68
C THR A 88 -19.21 -4.20 10.33
N SER A 89 -18.98 -3.48 9.24
CA SER A 89 -19.89 -3.52 8.08
C SER A 89 -19.28 -3.54 6.67
N GLY A 90 -17.98 -3.72 6.46
CA GLY A 90 -17.51 -3.84 5.07
C GLY A 90 -16.07 -4.23 4.88
N GLU A 91 -15.85 -5.41 4.31
CA GLU A 91 -14.59 -5.73 3.65
C GLU A 91 -14.31 -4.64 2.60
N SER A 92 -13.25 -3.85 2.80
CA SER A 92 -12.78 -2.90 1.79
C SER A 92 -12.05 -3.68 0.71
N GLU A 93 -12.74 -3.98 -0.40
CA GLU A 93 -12.15 -4.57 -1.59
C GLU A 93 -11.71 -3.46 -2.56
N VAL A 94 -10.40 -3.39 -2.84
CA VAL A 94 -9.85 -2.46 -3.82
C VAL A 94 -9.11 -3.20 -4.92
N LYS A 95 -9.55 -2.98 -6.17
CA LYS A 95 -8.93 -3.54 -7.38
C LYS A 95 -8.17 -2.46 -8.11
N PHE A 96 -6.87 -2.63 -8.22
CA PHE A 96 -6.01 -1.67 -8.90
C PHE A 96 -4.94 -2.37 -9.71
N GLN A 97 -4.47 -1.68 -10.75
CA GLN A 97 -3.34 -2.15 -11.54
C GLN A 97 -2.04 -1.58 -11.01
N VAL A 98 -1.00 -2.43 -11.01
CA VAL A 98 0.37 -2.05 -10.70
C VAL A 98 1.32 -2.63 -11.73
N SER A 99 2.33 -1.85 -12.08
CA SER A 99 3.46 -2.32 -12.87
C SER A 99 4.45 -3.08 -12.00
N LYS A 100 5.36 -3.84 -12.62
CA LYS A 100 6.47 -4.50 -11.93
C LYS A 100 7.27 -3.54 -11.04
N ASP A 101 7.62 -2.37 -11.57
CA ASP A 101 8.38 -1.35 -10.83
C ASP A 101 7.58 -0.81 -9.62
N THR A 102 6.29 -0.50 -9.83
CA THR A 102 5.40 -0.01 -8.77
C THR A 102 5.21 -1.05 -7.67
N LEU A 103 5.01 -2.32 -8.04
CA LEU A 103 4.84 -3.39 -7.08
C LEU A 103 6.13 -3.66 -6.29
N GLY A 104 7.29 -3.59 -6.95
CA GLY A 104 8.59 -3.65 -6.28
C GLY A 104 8.78 -2.53 -5.26
N ALA A 105 8.34 -1.30 -5.60
CA ALA A 105 8.35 -0.19 -4.66
C ALA A 105 7.39 -0.41 -3.47
N MET A 106 6.17 -0.87 -3.72
CA MET A 106 5.21 -1.21 -2.66
C MET A 106 5.77 -2.27 -1.71
N LEU A 107 6.40 -3.32 -2.23
CA LEU A 107 7.02 -4.37 -1.43
C LEU A 107 8.10 -3.83 -0.51
N ARG A 108 8.97 -2.95 -1.01
CA ARG A 108 9.99 -2.29 -0.19
C ARG A 108 9.35 -1.42 0.89
N SER A 109 8.34 -0.62 0.55
CA SER A 109 7.62 0.20 1.52
C SER A 109 6.93 -0.64 2.59
N MET A 110 6.24 -1.72 2.21
CA MET A 110 5.57 -2.61 3.15
C MET A 110 6.57 -3.38 4.04
N ALA A 111 7.71 -3.79 3.49
CA ALA A 111 8.76 -4.45 4.27
C ALA A 111 9.36 -3.49 5.31
N TYR A 112 9.54 -2.23 4.92
CA TYR A 112 9.95 -1.17 5.83
C TYR A 112 8.91 -0.95 6.93
N ILE A 113 7.62 -0.87 6.60
CA ILE A 113 6.54 -0.76 7.60
C ILE A 113 6.57 -1.96 8.54
N ARG A 114 6.88 -3.16 8.07
CA ARG A 114 6.97 -4.38 8.91
C ARG A 114 8.09 -4.25 9.91
N GLU A 115 9.24 -3.79 9.45
CA GLU A 115 10.37 -3.53 10.32
C GLU A 115 10.04 -2.44 11.34
N GLN A 116 9.36 -1.37 10.93
CA GLN A 116 8.93 -0.28 11.81
C GLN A 116 7.85 -0.72 12.83
N LEU A 117 6.95 -1.64 12.46
CA LEU A 117 6.00 -2.25 13.40
C LEU A 117 6.71 -3.20 14.38
N SER A 118 7.77 -3.87 13.94
CA SER A 118 8.54 -4.81 14.75
C SER A 118 9.59 -4.13 15.63
N ASN A 119 10.09 -2.96 15.23
CA ASN A 119 11.06 -2.17 15.98
C ASN A 119 10.37 -1.09 16.80
N ALA A 120 10.88 -0.83 18.00
CA ALA A 120 10.47 0.30 18.82
C ALA A 120 11.08 1.64 18.35
N ILE A 121 11.53 1.73 17.09
CA ILE A 121 12.29 2.87 16.59
C ILE A 121 11.29 3.87 16.01
N GLU A 122 11.34 5.10 16.51
CA GLU A 122 10.58 6.24 15.99
C GLU A 122 10.72 6.37 14.47
N PRO A 123 9.66 6.76 13.75
CA PRO A 123 9.73 6.97 12.32
C PRO A 123 10.68 8.14 12.04
N LYS A 124 11.89 7.82 11.59
CA LYS A 124 12.74 8.77 10.87
C LYS A 124 12.07 9.00 9.52
N GLN A 125 11.11 9.93 9.50
CA GLN A 125 10.49 10.49 8.32
C GLN A 125 11.53 11.35 7.62
N ASP A 126 12.49 10.72 6.95
CA ASP A 126 13.50 11.40 6.17
C ASP A 126 13.17 11.27 4.67
N ASN A 127 12.82 12.42 4.10
CA ASN A 127 12.91 12.78 2.68
C ASN A 127 12.01 12.08 1.65
N LEU A 128 10.94 12.80 1.27
CA LEU A 128 10.61 12.93 -0.15
C LEU A 128 10.78 14.39 -0.61
N THR A 129 11.84 14.59 -1.38
CA THR A 129 12.07 15.67 -2.36
C THR A 129 12.68 16.98 -1.86
N LYS A 130 14.03 17.00 -1.77
CA LYS A 130 14.80 18.19 -2.14
C LYS A 130 14.41 18.63 -3.56
N ARG A 131 13.79 19.80 -3.71
CA ARG A 131 13.95 20.63 -4.91
C ARG A 131 14.74 21.87 -4.49
N PRO A 132 15.99 22.04 -4.94
CA PRO A 132 16.61 23.35 -4.97
C PRO A 132 16.16 24.02 -6.28
N ARG A 133 15.54 25.19 -6.19
CA ARG A 133 15.54 26.14 -7.31
C ARG A 133 15.88 27.52 -6.77
N LYS A 134 17.11 27.89 -7.11
CA LYS A 134 17.70 29.22 -7.34
C LYS A 134 16.95 30.43 -6.79
#